data_AF-A0A6P1AAM7-F1
#
_entry.id   AF-A0A6P1AAM7-F1
#
_cell.length_a   1.000
_cell.length_b   1.000
_cell.length_c   1.000
_cell.angle_alpha   90.00
_cell.angle_beta   90.00
_cell.angle_gamma   90.00
#
_symmetry.space_group_name_H-M   'P 1'
#
loop_
_entity.id
_entity.type
_entity.pdbx_description
1 polymer ?
#
loop_
_entity_poly.entity_id
_entity_poly.type
_entity_poly.pdbx_seq_one_letter_code
_entity_poly.pdbx_strand_id
1 'polypeptide(L)'
;MQENSVIKINFADLAVIKNGNSQRLPLSDLDKNSHIHGELIIKIKDRGVPRLGYWGKNDVCFSQWIQELTNIRREFRGKIDSVYVFDEGEQGQPAFLFERKGEMMYLSIVDSILSDGKGEKNWQKVEFSYRDFVREYEGFCQQFFAEIEKAAPQAAHLWVNTFLPKLGSLLASLN
;
A
#
# COMPACT_ATOMS: atom_id res chain seq x y z
N MET A 1 -27.64 4.00 12.48
CA MET A 1 -26.47 4.75 11.96
C MET A 1 -25.27 3.81 12.05
N GLN A 2 -24.71 3.40 10.91
CA GLN A 2 -23.59 2.46 10.83
C GLN A 2 -22.28 3.25 10.79
N GLU A 3 -21.60 3.39 11.92
CA GLU A 3 -20.28 4.07 11.97
C GLU A 3 -19.08 3.14 11.72
N ASN A 4 -19.22 1.82 11.69
CA ASN A 4 -18.10 0.96 12.15
C ASN A 4 -17.47 -0.01 11.13
N SER A 5 -17.04 0.46 9.96
CA SER A 5 -16.18 -0.34 9.05
C SER A 5 -15.26 0.50 8.15
N VAL A 6 -14.79 1.65 8.65
CA VAL A 6 -14.00 2.60 7.87
C VAL A 6 -12.52 2.19 7.88
N ILE A 7 -11.96 2.04 6.67
CA ILE A 7 -10.52 2.04 6.42
C ILE A 7 -10.10 3.45 6.00
N LYS A 8 -8.85 3.84 6.28
CA LYS A 8 -8.18 5.05 5.79
C LYS A 8 -6.78 4.68 5.33
N ILE A 9 -6.36 5.20 4.18
CA ILE A 9 -5.04 4.97 3.60
C ILE A 9 -4.42 6.33 3.30
N ASN A 10 -3.30 6.64 3.96
CA ASN A 10 -2.59 7.90 3.85
C ASN A 10 -1.08 7.66 3.78
N PHE A 11 -0.32 8.71 3.51
CA PHE A 11 1.13 8.69 3.58
C PHE A 11 1.69 9.95 4.24
N ALA A 12 2.95 9.85 4.70
CA ALA A 12 3.74 10.96 5.20
C ALA A 12 5.23 10.74 4.92
N ASP A 13 6.03 11.79 5.11
CA ASP A 13 7.50 11.74 5.09
C ASP A 13 8.11 11.09 3.85
N LEU A 14 7.53 11.31 2.67
CA LEU A 14 8.04 10.72 1.42
C LEU A 14 9.47 11.18 1.12
N ALA A 15 10.30 10.25 0.67
CA ALA A 15 11.68 10.47 0.27
C ALA A 15 12.07 9.59 -0.92
N VAL A 16 12.99 10.11 -1.73
CA VAL A 16 13.65 9.36 -2.79
C VAL A 16 14.82 8.58 -2.20
N ILE A 17 14.91 7.30 -2.53
CA ILE A 17 16.04 6.42 -2.21
C ILE A 17 16.63 5.93 -3.54
N LYS A 18 17.94 6.08 -3.73
CA LYS A 18 18.62 5.64 -4.96
C LYS A 18 19.29 4.30 -4.74
N ASN A 19 19.36 3.47 -5.79
CA ASN A 19 20.01 2.16 -5.70
C ASN A 19 21.47 2.29 -5.23
N GLY A 20 21.82 1.52 -4.20
CA GLY A 20 23.14 1.59 -3.57
C GLY A 20 23.36 2.79 -2.65
N ASN A 21 22.35 3.62 -2.40
CA ASN A 21 22.41 4.74 -1.46
C ASN A 21 21.16 4.79 -0.57
N SER A 22 21.32 4.51 0.73
CA SER A 22 20.25 4.55 1.72
C SER A 22 19.88 5.97 2.19
N GLN A 23 20.52 7.01 1.65
CA GLN A 23 20.19 8.39 1.98
C GLN A 23 18.78 8.76 1.51
N ARG A 24 18.02 9.39 2.40
CA ARG A 24 16.72 10.01 2.09
C ARG A 24 16.93 11.33 1.36
N LEU A 25 16.56 11.37 0.10
CA LEU A 25 16.63 12.55 -0.76
C LEU A 25 15.24 13.20 -0.94
N PRO A 26 15.18 14.50 -1.27
CA PRO A 26 13.91 15.16 -1.56
C PRO A 26 13.24 14.56 -2.81
N LEU A 27 11.92 14.69 -2.90
CA LEU A 27 11.14 14.22 -4.07
C LEU A 27 11.56 14.88 -5.39
N SER A 28 12.16 16.07 -5.34
CA SER A 28 12.72 16.75 -6.53
C SER A 28 13.83 15.95 -7.22
N ASP A 29 14.47 15.01 -6.51
CA ASP A 29 15.57 14.20 -7.01
C ASP A 29 15.10 12.88 -7.65
N LEU A 30 13.78 12.71 -7.78
CA LEU A 30 13.14 11.53 -8.35
C LEU A 30 13.63 11.32 -9.79
N ASP A 31 14.03 10.08 -10.08
CA ASP A 31 14.32 9.60 -11.43
C ASP A 31 13.67 8.23 -11.67
N LYS A 32 13.78 7.73 -12.90
CA LYS A 32 13.15 6.46 -13.31
C LYS A 32 13.68 5.20 -12.60
N ASN A 33 14.79 5.29 -11.89
CA ASN A 33 15.42 4.16 -11.19
C ASN A 33 15.31 4.31 -9.66
N SER A 34 14.67 5.37 -9.20
CA SER A 34 14.53 5.69 -7.80
C SER A 34 13.45 4.85 -7.13
N HIS A 35 13.66 4.53 -5.87
CA HIS A 35 12.61 4.06 -4.97
C HIS A 35 12.01 5.25 -4.24
N ILE A 36 10.71 5.17 -3.94
CA ILE A 36 10.03 6.15 -3.07
C ILE A 36 9.71 5.45 -1.77
N HIS A 37 10.31 5.93 -0.68
CA HIS A 37 10.09 5.41 0.67
C HIS A 37 9.39 6.47 1.53
N GLY A 38 8.65 6.04 2.54
CA GLY A 38 7.99 6.95 3.46
C GLY A 38 7.20 6.21 4.52
N GLU A 39 6.32 6.94 5.20
CA GLU A 39 5.34 6.35 6.11
C GLU A 39 4.05 6.05 5.36
N LEU A 40 3.71 4.76 5.21
CA LEU A 40 2.38 4.33 4.78
C LEU A 40 1.50 4.14 6.02
N ILE A 41 0.34 4.79 6.02
CA ILE A 41 -0.58 4.78 7.16
C ILE A 41 -1.87 4.13 6.70
N ILE A 42 -2.06 2.86 7.04
CA ILE A 42 -3.35 2.18 6.89
C ILE A 42 -3.99 2.12 8.27
N LYS A 43 -5.15 2.75 8.43
CA LYS A 43 -5.97 2.64 9.63
C LYS A 43 -7.25 1.88 9.33
N ILE A 44 -7.59 0.90 10.15
CA ILE A 44 -8.89 0.24 10.12
C ILE A 44 -9.56 0.51 11.47
N LYS A 45 -10.69 1.22 11.44
CA LYS A 45 -11.27 1.86 12.63
C LYS A 45 -10.19 2.76 13.28
N ASP A 46 -9.96 2.65 14.58
CA ASP A 46 -8.96 3.45 15.29
C ASP A 46 -7.57 2.81 15.36
N ARG A 47 -7.32 1.73 14.61
CA ARG A 47 -6.10 0.92 14.70
C ARG A 47 -5.21 1.09 13.46
N GLY A 48 -3.95 1.46 13.66
CA GLY A 48 -2.95 1.52 12.60
C GLY A 48 -2.33 0.15 12.33
N VAL A 49 -2.33 -0.27 11.06
CA VAL A 49 -1.70 -1.52 10.61
C VAL A 49 -0.19 -1.44 10.86
N PRO A 50 0.39 -2.34 11.68
CA PRO A 50 1.82 -2.34 11.95
C PRO A 50 2.60 -3.05 10.84
N ARG A 51 3.93 -3.05 10.96
CA ARG A 51 4.85 -3.86 10.13
C ARG A 51 4.82 -3.57 8.63
N LEU A 52 4.33 -2.39 8.23
CA LEU A 52 4.29 -2.00 6.81
C LEU A 52 5.68 -1.69 6.23
N GLY A 53 6.61 -1.21 7.05
CA GLY A 53 7.96 -0.81 6.63
C GLY A 53 9.02 -1.75 7.19
N TYR A 54 10.11 -1.86 6.44
CA TYR A 54 11.19 -2.81 6.73
C TYR A 54 12.04 -2.40 7.93
N TRP A 55 12.75 -1.27 7.80
CA TRP A 55 13.64 -0.75 8.84
C TRP A 55 12.97 0.24 9.78
N GLY A 56 11.65 0.37 9.69
CA GLY A 56 10.85 1.25 10.53
C GLY A 56 9.67 1.86 9.78
N LYS A 57 8.89 2.66 10.49
CA LYS A 57 7.65 3.23 9.96
C LYS A 57 7.85 4.13 8.73
N ASN A 58 9.01 4.75 8.56
CA ASN A 58 9.31 5.67 7.44
C ASN A 58 10.02 4.97 6.27
N ASP A 59 10.12 3.65 6.29
CA ASP A 59 10.85 2.83 5.32
C ASP A 59 9.92 1.89 4.55
N VAL A 60 8.74 2.40 4.19
CA VAL A 60 7.78 1.67 3.35
C VAL A 60 8.08 1.94 1.88
N CYS A 61 8.39 0.90 1.10
CA CYS A 61 8.58 1.02 -0.35
C CYS A 61 7.22 1.20 -1.06
N PHE A 62 6.97 2.38 -1.63
CA PHE A 62 5.65 2.73 -2.18
C PHE A 62 5.32 2.01 -3.49
N SER A 63 6.30 1.75 -4.35
CA SER A 63 6.05 0.99 -5.59
C SER A 63 5.49 -0.39 -5.28
N GLN A 64 6.03 -1.05 -4.26
CA GLN A 64 5.57 -2.35 -3.81
C GLN A 64 4.19 -2.28 -3.16
N TRP A 65 4.01 -1.47 -2.13
CA TRP A 65 2.71 -1.41 -1.45
C TRP A 65 1.57 -0.96 -2.36
N ILE A 66 1.80 -0.01 -3.27
CA ILE A 66 0.78 0.35 -4.27
C ILE A 66 0.48 -0.82 -5.21
N GLN A 67 1.50 -1.58 -5.63
CA GLN A 67 1.30 -2.76 -6.46
C GLN A 67 0.50 -3.85 -5.72
N GLU A 68 0.74 -4.06 -4.44
CA GLU A 68 0.01 -5.02 -3.61
C GLU A 68 -1.45 -4.60 -3.38
N LEU A 69 -1.69 -3.33 -3.06
CA LEU A 69 -3.05 -2.78 -2.96
C LEU A 69 -3.81 -2.85 -4.30
N THR A 70 -3.12 -2.61 -5.41
CA THR A 70 -3.66 -2.82 -6.76
C THR A 70 -4.06 -4.28 -6.96
N ASN A 71 -3.20 -5.22 -6.56
CA ASN A 71 -3.44 -6.65 -6.71
C ASN A 71 -4.63 -7.10 -5.87
N ILE A 72 -4.78 -6.62 -4.63
CA ILE A 72 -5.95 -6.88 -3.78
C ILE A 72 -7.24 -6.40 -4.46
N ARG A 73 -7.28 -5.13 -4.93
CA ARG A 73 -8.45 -4.58 -5.63
C ARG A 73 -8.81 -5.41 -6.86
N ARG A 74 -7.81 -5.82 -7.64
CA ARG A 74 -8.02 -6.65 -8.84
C ARG A 74 -8.53 -8.04 -8.47
N GLU A 75 -7.89 -8.69 -7.52
CA GLU A 75 -8.21 -10.05 -7.09
C GLU A 75 -9.65 -10.13 -6.60
N PHE A 76 -10.10 -9.11 -5.87
CA PHE A 76 -11.43 -9.07 -5.29
C PHE A 76 -12.50 -8.51 -6.23
N ARG A 77 -12.13 -7.90 -7.37
CA ARG A 77 -13.08 -7.30 -8.31
C ARG A 77 -14.03 -8.36 -8.88
N GLY A 78 -15.34 -8.18 -8.63
CA GLY A 78 -16.39 -9.10 -9.10
C GLY A 78 -16.47 -10.42 -8.35
N LYS A 79 -15.63 -10.66 -7.35
CA LYS A 79 -15.67 -11.84 -6.47
C LYS A 79 -16.31 -11.46 -5.14
N ILE A 80 -17.20 -12.33 -4.65
CA ILE A 80 -17.85 -12.18 -3.32
C ILE A 80 -17.20 -13.04 -2.25
N ASP A 81 -16.34 -13.99 -2.62
CA ASP A 81 -15.52 -14.78 -1.71
C ASP A 81 -14.14 -14.97 -2.34
N SER A 82 -13.10 -14.47 -1.69
CA SER A 82 -11.73 -14.47 -2.24
C SER A 82 -10.70 -14.19 -1.14
N VAL A 83 -9.48 -14.64 -1.38
CA VAL A 83 -8.34 -14.52 -0.47
C VAL A 83 -7.13 -14.01 -1.25
N TYR A 84 -6.39 -13.08 -0.64
CA TYR A 84 -5.12 -12.58 -1.14
C TYR A 84 -4.10 -12.56 -0.01
N VAL A 85 -2.89 -13.06 -0.26
CA VAL A 85 -1.80 -13.02 0.71
C VAL A 85 -0.64 -12.24 0.11
N PHE A 86 -0.21 -11.21 0.82
CA PHE A 86 1.07 -10.58 0.58
C PHE A 86 2.08 -11.12 1.60
N ASP A 87 2.95 -12.03 1.15
CA ASP A 87 4.06 -12.56 1.93
C ASP A 87 5.35 -12.27 1.17
N GLU A 88 6.08 -11.26 1.62
CA GLU A 88 7.33 -10.87 0.98
C GLU A 88 8.49 -11.80 1.36
N GLY A 89 8.43 -12.41 2.55
CA GLY A 89 9.49 -13.26 3.10
C GLY A 89 10.83 -12.56 3.38
N GLU A 90 11.10 -11.40 2.80
CA GLU A 90 12.34 -10.68 3.03
C GLU A 90 12.42 -10.13 4.46
N GLN A 91 13.62 -10.11 5.01
CA GLN A 91 13.98 -9.52 6.32
C GLN A 91 13.11 -9.96 7.52
N GLY A 92 12.48 -11.15 7.44
CA GLY A 92 11.68 -11.71 8.52
C GLY A 92 10.37 -10.96 8.81
N GLN A 93 9.78 -10.30 7.81
CA GLN A 93 8.46 -9.69 7.96
C GLN A 93 7.34 -10.75 7.96
N PRO A 94 6.21 -10.48 8.67
CA PRO A 94 5.04 -11.34 8.59
C PRO A 94 4.32 -11.19 7.25
N ALA A 95 3.37 -12.09 7.00
CA ALA A 95 2.48 -12.00 5.84
C ALA A 95 1.19 -11.23 6.17
N PHE A 96 0.66 -10.50 5.20
CA PHE A 96 -0.63 -9.82 5.27
C PHE A 96 -1.68 -10.62 4.49
N LEU A 97 -2.60 -11.24 5.22
CA LEU A 97 -3.72 -11.99 4.68
C LEU A 97 -4.95 -11.10 4.59
N PHE A 98 -5.45 -10.92 3.38
CA PHE A 98 -6.70 -10.24 3.07
C PHE A 98 -7.74 -11.27 2.65
N GLU A 99 -8.93 -11.19 3.21
CA GLU A 99 -10.08 -12.01 2.83
C GLU A 99 -11.25 -11.09 2.45
N ARG A 100 -12.06 -11.46 1.46
CA ARG A 100 -13.33 -10.80 1.14
C ARG A 100 -14.48 -11.78 1.31
N LYS A 101 -15.55 -11.35 1.98
CA LYS A 101 -16.83 -12.07 2.09
C LYS A 101 -17.99 -11.08 1.91
N GLY A 102 -18.64 -11.15 0.75
CA GLY A 102 -19.63 -10.18 0.30
C GLY A 102 -19.03 -8.78 0.21
N GLU A 103 -19.59 -7.85 0.98
CA GLU A 103 -19.14 -6.44 1.04
C GLU A 103 -18.07 -6.19 2.12
N MET A 104 -17.75 -7.20 2.92
CA MET A 104 -16.78 -7.10 3.99
C MET A 104 -15.42 -7.65 3.55
N MET A 105 -14.37 -6.96 3.97
CA MET A 105 -12.99 -7.40 3.92
C MET A 105 -12.45 -7.62 5.34
N TYR A 106 -11.46 -8.50 5.45
CA TYR A 106 -10.77 -8.81 6.69
C TYR A 106 -9.27 -8.78 6.46
N LEU A 107 -8.54 -8.16 7.38
CA LEU A 107 -7.08 -8.19 7.41
C LEU A 107 -6.60 -9.01 8.61
N SER A 108 -5.72 -9.95 8.35
CA SER A 108 -4.93 -10.65 9.37
C SER A 108 -3.43 -10.49 9.07
N ILE A 109 -2.61 -10.33 10.10
CA ILE A 109 -1.15 -10.40 9.98
C ILE A 109 -0.74 -11.77 10.52
N VAL A 110 -0.29 -12.65 9.63
CA VAL A 110 -0.06 -14.08 9.91
C VAL A 110 1.42 -14.41 9.80
N ASP A 111 1.81 -15.58 10.31
CA ASP A 111 3.18 -16.09 10.14
C ASP A 111 3.50 -16.17 8.64
N SER A 112 4.68 -15.70 8.27
CA SER A 112 5.21 -15.87 6.92
C SER A 112 5.48 -17.35 6.66
N ILE A 113 5.16 -17.82 5.45
CA ILE A 113 5.55 -19.16 4.99
C ILE A 113 6.94 -19.15 4.34
N LEU A 114 7.43 -17.96 3.99
CA LEU A 114 8.71 -17.74 3.31
C LEU A 114 9.85 -17.38 4.28
N SER A 115 9.51 -17.00 5.52
CA SER A 115 10.49 -16.56 6.52
C SER A 115 10.04 -16.89 7.95
N ASP A 116 10.91 -16.62 8.92
CA ASP A 116 10.58 -16.74 10.35
C ASP A 116 9.68 -15.61 10.88
N GLY A 117 9.18 -14.74 10.00
CA GLY A 117 8.32 -13.61 10.36
C GLY A 117 7.05 -14.04 11.06
N LYS A 118 6.84 -13.54 12.28
CA LYS A 118 5.71 -13.90 13.15
C LYS A 118 4.52 -12.98 12.98
N GLY A 119 3.35 -13.58 12.85
CA GLY A 119 2.08 -12.87 12.78
C GLY A 119 1.78 -12.07 14.04
N GLU A 120 0.87 -11.11 13.92
CA GLU A 120 0.49 -10.22 15.02
C GLU A 120 -0.84 -10.71 15.62
N LYS A 121 -0.80 -11.25 16.84
CA LYS A 121 -1.96 -11.87 17.51
C LYS A 121 -3.18 -10.94 17.64
N ASN A 122 -2.94 -9.64 17.79
CA ASN A 122 -4.01 -8.65 17.91
C ASN A 122 -4.61 -8.26 16.56
N TRP A 123 -3.96 -8.60 15.45
CA TRP A 123 -4.36 -8.29 14.08
C TRP A 123 -4.86 -9.54 13.37
N GLN A 124 -6.00 -10.08 13.82
CA GLN A 124 -6.65 -11.24 13.23
C GLN A 124 -8.08 -10.87 12.85
N LYS A 125 -8.43 -11.09 11.56
CA LYS A 125 -9.74 -10.79 10.97
C LYS A 125 -10.26 -9.40 11.31
N VAL A 126 -9.41 -8.39 11.21
CA VAL A 126 -9.79 -7.00 11.42
C VAL A 126 -10.65 -6.56 10.24
N GLU A 127 -11.92 -6.27 10.52
CA GLU A 127 -12.98 -6.06 9.53
C GLU A 127 -13.06 -4.61 9.03
N PHE A 128 -13.26 -4.45 7.71
CA PHE A 128 -13.53 -3.18 7.02
C PHE A 128 -14.35 -3.40 5.74
N SER A 129 -14.92 -2.33 5.16
CA SER A 129 -15.72 -2.45 3.93
C SER A 129 -14.85 -2.54 2.67
N TYR A 130 -15.21 -3.43 1.73
CA TYR A 130 -14.61 -3.47 0.39
C TYR A 130 -14.82 -2.16 -0.36
N ARG A 131 -16.03 -1.57 -0.25
CA ARG A 131 -16.35 -0.30 -0.90
C ARG A 131 -15.47 0.83 -0.36
N ASP A 132 -15.28 0.89 0.95
CA ASP A 132 -14.41 1.91 1.55
C ASP A 132 -12.95 1.67 1.18
N PHE A 133 -12.49 0.41 1.15
CA PHE A 133 -11.14 0.09 0.66
C PHE A 133 -10.89 0.62 -0.75
N VAL A 134 -11.81 0.36 -1.69
CA VAL A 134 -11.67 0.83 -3.07
C VAL A 134 -11.61 2.37 -3.12
N ARG A 135 -12.53 3.05 -2.44
CA ARG A 135 -12.57 4.52 -2.40
C ARG A 135 -11.28 5.12 -1.83
N GLU A 136 -10.82 4.60 -0.69
CA GLU A 136 -9.65 5.14 0.01
C GLU A 136 -8.36 4.80 -0.72
N TYR A 137 -8.28 3.64 -1.36
CA TYR A 137 -7.16 3.28 -2.23
C TYR A 137 -7.07 4.20 -3.46
N GLU A 138 -8.20 4.50 -4.11
CA GLU A 138 -8.24 5.42 -5.25
C GLU A 138 -7.86 6.84 -4.85
N GLY A 139 -8.40 7.35 -3.73
CA GLY A 139 -8.04 8.65 -3.19
C GLY A 139 -6.57 8.74 -2.77
N PHE A 140 -6.05 7.71 -2.11
CA PHE A 140 -4.62 7.60 -1.76
C PHE A 140 -3.74 7.66 -3.01
N CYS A 141 -4.08 6.92 -4.05
CA CYS A 141 -3.37 6.89 -5.32
C CYS A 141 -3.32 8.27 -6.00
N GLN A 142 -4.44 8.98 -6.03
CA GLN A 142 -4.52 10.34 -6.58
C GLN A 142 -3.66 11.32 -5.79
N GLN A 143 -3.76 11.29 -4.45
CA GLN A 143 -2.97 12.17 -3.58
C GLN A 143 -1.47 11.90 -3.70
N PHE A 144 -1.08 10.62 -3.71
CA PHE A 144 0.32 10.23 -3.85
C PHE A 144 0.89 10.73 -5.17
N PHE A 145 0.17 10.50 -6.27
CA PHE A 145 0.60 10.95 -7.58
C PHE A 145 0.73 12.48 -7.65
N ALA A 146 -0.27 13.20 -7.15
CA ALA A 146 -0.24 14.67 -7.11
C ALA A 146 0.97 15.21 -6.32
N GLU A 147 1.34 14.57 -5.21
CA GLU A 147 2.49 14.99 -4.40
C GLU A 147 3.82 14.79 -5.13
N ILE A 148 4.03 13.63 -5.78
CA ILE A 148 5.27 13.37 -6.53
C ILE A 148 5.32 14.20 -7.82
N GLU A 149 4.17 14.42 -8.49
CA GLU A 149 4.07 15.25 -9.69
C GLU A 149 4.38 16.71 -9.38
N LYS A 150 3.88 17.23 -8.26
CA LYS A 150 4.19 18.59 -7.81
C LYS A 150 5.70 18.80 -7.60
N ALA A 151 6.39 17.80 -7.06
CA ALA A 151 7.82 17.90 -6.76
C ALA A 151 8.73 17.61 -7.97
N ALA A 152 8.34 16.67 -8.83
CA ALA A 152 9.13 16.24 -9.98
C ALA A 152 8.24 15.89 -11.19
N PRO A 153 7.63 16.87 -11.88
CA PRO A 153 6.55 16.65 -12.85
C PRO A 153 6.91 15.64 -13.94
N GLN A 154 8.05 15.84 -14.63
CA GLN A 154 8.43 14.95 -15.74
C GLN A 154 8.82 13.55 -15.26
N ALA A 155 9.53 13.45 -14.12
CA ALA A 155 9.97 12.18 -13.58
C ALA A 155 8.82 11.36 -12.98
N ALA A 156 7.81 12.02 -12.38
CA ALA A 156 6.66 11.37 -11.78
C ALA A 156 5.86 10.52 -12.79
N HIS A 157 5.57 11.08 -13.97
CA HIS A 157 4.87 10.34 -15.05
C HIS A 157 5.68 9.13 -15.52
N LEU A 158 6.99 9.29 -15.72
CA LEU A 158 7.87 8.20 -16.11
C LEU A 158 7.94 7.11 -15.03
N TRP A 159 8.03 7.52 -13.76
CA TRP A 159 8.11 6.61 -12.63
C TRP A 159 6.81 5.80 -12.48
N VAL A 160 5.64 6.44 -12.54
CA VAL A 160 4.35 5.73 -12.48
C VAL A 160 4.19 4.76 -13.64
N ASN A 161 4.53 5.16 -14.86
CA ASN A 161 4.44 4.26 -16.01
C ASN A 161 5.39 3.06 -15.91
N THR A 162 6.54 3.24 -15.25
CA THR A 162 7.55 2.19 -15.07
C THR A 162 7.16 1.22 -13.97
N PHE A 163 6.85 1.72 -12.78
CA PHE A 163 6.66 0.90 -11.59
C PHE A 163 5.20 0.54 -11.32
N LEU A 164 4.26 1.36 -11.80
CA LEU A 164 2.84 1.23 -11.50
C LEU A 164 1.99 1.39 -12.78
N PRO A 165 2.24 0.63 -13.87
CA PRO A 165 1.55 0.82 -15.14
C PRO A 165 0.02 0.70 -15.03
N LYS A 166 -0.45 -0.14 -14.10
CA LYS A 166 -1.88 -0.30 -13.79
C LYS A 166 -2.44 0.91 -13.05
N LEU A 167 -1.65 1.58 -12.21
CA LEU A 167 -2.03 2.84 -11.59
C LEU A 167 -2.15 3.94 -12.65
N GLY A 168 -1.22 4.01 -13.61
CA GLY A 168 -1.32 4.96 -14.73
C GLY A 168 -2.66 4.85 -15.46
N SER A 169 -3.11 3.61 -15.73
CA SER A 169 -4.43 3.36 -16.32
C SER A 169 -5.60 3.74 -15.40
N LEU A 170 -5.47 3.49 -14.09
CA LEU A 170 -6.47 3.89 -13.09
C LEU A 170 -6.62 5.41 -13.02
N LEU A 171 -5.50 6.14 -12.89
CA LEU A 171 -5.49 7.61 -12.82
C LEU A 171 -6.09 8.22 -14.09
N ALA A 172 -5.76 7.68 -15.26
CA ALA A 172 -6.35 8.11 -16.53
C ALA A 172 -7.87 7.88 -16.61
N SER A 173 -8.42 6.91 -15.87
CA SER A 173 -9.87 6.63 -15.83
C SER A 173 -10.64 7.42 -14.76
N LEU A 174 -9.92 8.09 -13.85
CA LEU A 174 -10.50 8.91 -12.78
C LEU A 174 -10.60 10.40 -13.16
N ASN A 175 -9.96 10.80 -14.26
CA ASN A 175 -10.04 12.12 -14.88
C ASN A 175 -11.04 12.10 -16.04
#